data_AF-A0A9N9G755-F1
#
_entry.id   AF-A0A9N9G755-F1
#
_cell.length_a   1.000
_cell.length_b   1.000
_cell.length_c   1.000
_cell.angle_alpha   90.00
_cell.angle_beta   90.00
_cell.angle_gamma   90.00
#
_symmetry.space_group_name_H-M   'P 1'
#
loop_
_entity.id
_entity.type
_entity.pdbx_description
1 polymer ?
#
loop_
_entity_poly.entity_id
_entity_poly.type
_entity_poly.pdbx_seq_one_letter_code
_entity_poly.pdbx_strand_id
1 'polypeptide(L)'
;MTEEFNFEEHSHRRFNPLTNSWVLCSPHRTKRPWQGQNEVNNNELLPEYDPKCYLCPGNERAQGAKNYNYESTFIFSNDFAAVKIEQPEYLPQEQTDKFSNLLRAEGVRGECKVMCFSPKHNITVAEMTEDAILHVIQSWIKIYQEMSTKPYINYIQIFENKGSIMGCSNPHPHCQIWCTETIPEEPSKELLSMKNYYEKNHSCLLCDYIYLETIKLEQKPRIICENDSFLCLTPFWAIWPYETMIISKSHIISLFDLNDRNKLQQDLANIIRRITCKYDNVFKSSFPYSMGIHQAPVDDKDHTNDSHLHFHFYPALLRSPTIKKFLVGYELLAEPQRDLTSELVAEQLKNSLPFVFLWRFAKPLLFSILPVSMKSMEETQRTPEIIVSWGKERIHLDFELQGAGSLEETTLKQLKERLKKVTGVPVNGQKLVFSGAVMKDNTVKLGSFGLHPFSKILLIVQTTTGSPEEHALIKRISESIEKTRTKLIPQIESFEISISSFLSEQDNDKDTTDTIKSKLVETHHYIVEALMQTLLTLDDVACPPEFEAARKKRREAVKYTQDLIDRVDVVKEQLQSSSSINNNKGSSPSS
;
A
#
# COMPACT_ATOMS: atom_id res chain seq x y z
N MET A 1 3.10 1.87 -39.46
CA MET A 1 3.86 2.71 -38.52
C MET A 1 4.25 1.81 -37.37
N THR A 2 5.55 1.68 -37.07
CA THR A 2 6.02 0.98 -35.88
C THR A 2 5.68 1.87 -34.67
N GLU A 3 4.89 1.36 -33.73
CA GLU A 3 4.64 2.06 -32.47
C GLU A 3 5.97 2.37 -31.77
N GLU A 4 6.14 3.62 -31.31
CA GLU A 4 7.32 4.04 -30.57
C GLU A 4 7.31 3.46 -29.15
N PHE A 5 8.50 3.25 -28.57
CA PHE A 5 8.62 2.67 -27.25
C PHE A 5 8.26 3.69 -26.16
N ASN A 6 7.19 3.42 -25.41
CA ASN A 6 6.76 4.25 -24.28
C ASN A 6 7.18 3.64 -22.92
N PHE A 7 8.08 4.31 -22.19
CA PHE A 7 8.54 3.87 -20.87
C PHE A 7 7.45 3.94 -19.77
N GLU A 8 6.33 4.61 -20.00
CA GLU A 8 5.19 4.69 -19.08
C GLU A 8 4.16 3.57 -19.29
N GLU A 9 4.31 2.77 -20.35
CA GLU A 9 3.36 1.72 -20.71
C GLU A 9 4.04 0.36 -20.89
N HIS A 10 5.19 0.36 -21.55
CA HIS A 10 5.93 -0.85 -21.91
C HIS A 10 6.89 -1.29 -20.80
N SER A 11 6.91 -2.61 -20.56
CA SER A 11 7.87 -3.21 -19.64
C SER A 11 9.30 -3.05 -20.16
N HIS A 12 10.22 -2.72 -19.26
CA HIS A 12 11.63 -2.53 -19.56
C HIS A 12 12.49 -2.86 -18.34
N ARG A 13 13.81 -2.98 -18.52
CA ARG A 13 14.75 -3.15 -17.41
C ARG A 13 15.60 -1.90 -17.24
N ARG A 14 15.87 -1.52 -15.99
CA ARG A 14 16.77 -0.41 -15.64
C ARG A 14 17.97 -0.96 -14.88
N PHE A 15 19.15 -0.50 -15.23
CA PHE A 15 20.40 -0.95 -14.62
C PHE A 15 20.71 -0.14 -13.36
N ASN A 16 21.07 -0.83 -12.29
CA ASN A 16 21.63 -0.25 -11.06
C ASN A 16 23.16 -0.31 -11.14
N PRO A 17 23.85 0.83 -11.33
CA PRO A 17 25.30 0.86 -11.38
C PRO A 17 25.96 0.69 -10.01
N LEU A 18 25.26 0.90 -8.89
CA LEU A 18 25.80 0.68 -7.54
C LEU A 18 25.92 -0.81 -7.23
N THR A 19 24.94 -1.63 -7.62
CA THR A 19 24.95 -3.07 -7.30
C THR A 19 25.24 -3.96 -8.51
N ASN A 20 25.56 -3.35 -9.66
CA ASN A 20 25.77 -4.04 -10.94
C ASN A 20 24.64 -5.04 -11.28
N SER A 21 23.39 -4.60 -11.10
CA SER A 21 22.20 -5.45 -11.26
C SER A 21 21.09 -4.74 -12.05
N TRP A 22 19.98 -5.43 -12.28
CA TRP A 22 18.85 -4.90 -13.05
C TRP A 22 17.56 -4.92 -12.25
N VAL A 23 16.65 -4.01 -12.59
CA VAL A 23 15.29 -3.94 -12.06
C VAL A 23 14.29 -3.95 -13.21
N LEU A 24 13.29 -4.84 -13.13
CA LEU A 24 12.19 -4.91 -14.08
C LEU A 24 11.14 -3.82 -13.75
N CYS A 25 10.84 -2.94 -14.70
CA CYS A 25 9.80 -1.95 -14.62
C CYS A 25 8.56 -2.42 -15.39
N SER A 26 7.38 -2.41 -14.77
CA SER A 26 6.12 -2.80 -15.42
C SER A 26 4.99 -1.80 -15.12
N PRO A 27 5.01 -0.60 -15.75
CA PRO A 27 4.13 0.52 -15.41
C PRO A 27 2.62 0.21 -15.42
N HIS A 28 2.18 -0.62 -16.37
CA HIS A 28 0.77 -0.98 -16.54
C HIS A 28 0.19 -1.83 -15.39
N ARG A 29 1.03 -2.42 -14.52
CA ARG A 29 0.57 -3.26 -13.40
C ARG A 29 -0.21 -2.50 -12.34
N THR A 30 -0.08 -1.18 -12.28
CA THR A 30 -0.88 -0.29 -11.43
C THR A 30 -2.38 -0.41 -11.70
N LYS A 31 -2.79 -0.79 -12.92
CA LYS A 31 -4.20 -0.96 -13.31
C LYS A 31 -4.82 -2.28 -12.82
N ARG A 32 -4.02 -3.22 -12.31
CA ARG A 32 -4.54 -4.50 -11.79
C ARG A 32 -5.37 -4.27 -10.51
N PRO A 33 -6.58 -4.82 -10.39
CA PRO A 33 -7.38 -4.72 -9.17
C PRO A 33 -6.69 -5.44 -8.01
N TRP A 34 -6.54 -4.75 -6.87
CA TRP A 34 -5.98 -5.32 -5.64
C TRP A 34 -7.10 -5.92 -4.78
N GLN A 35 -7.02 -7.22 -4.52
CA GLN A 35 -7.91 -7.95 -3.61
C GLN A 35 -7.14 -8.58 -2.44
N GLY A 36 -5.88 -8.18 -2.25
CA GLY A 36 -5.01 -8.71 -1.20
C GLY A 36 -5.21 -8.04 0.15
N GLN A 37 -4.30 -8.33 1.08
CA GLN A 37 -4.32 -7.79 2.44
C GLN A 37 -4.28 -6.24 2.43
N ASN A 38 -5.08 -5.64 3.32
CA ASN A 38 -5.01 -4.23 3.67
C ASN A 38 -4.39 -4.09 5.05
N GLU A 39 -3.37 -3.25 5.16
CA GLU A 39 -2.71 -2.89 6.40
C GLU A 39 -3.57 -1.94 7.23
N VAL A 40 -3.37 -1.94 8.54
CA VAL A 40 -4.05 -1.01 9.46
C VAL A 40 -3.35 0.34 9.39
N ASN A 41 -4.12 1.40 9.15
CA ASN A 41 -3.57 2.76 9.14
C ASN A 41 -3.14 3.15 10.56
N ASN A 42 -1.84 3.38 10.75
CA ASN A 42 -1.21 3.54 12.05
C ASN A 42 -1.24 5.00 12.54
N ASN A 43 -2.43 5.57 12.64
CA ASN A 43 -2.68 6.93 13.13
C ASN A 43 -3.04 6.95 14.63
N GLU A 44 -2.62 5.95 15.40
CA GLU A 44 -2.85 5.91 16.84
C GLU A 44 -2.11 7.06 17.53
N LEU A 45 -2.81 7.75 18.43
CA LEU A 45 -2.22 8.78 19.27
C LEU A 45 -1.45 8.10 20.40
N LEU A 46 -0.13 8.05 20.27
CA LEU A 46 0.75 7.56 21.32
C LEU A 46 0.93 8.62 22.41
N PRO A 47 1.14 8.22 23.68
CA PRO A 47 1.46 9.16 24.74
C PRO A 47 2.86 9.73 24.55
N GLU A 48 3.11 10.97 25.01
CA GLU A 48 4.46 11.55 24.96
C GLU A 48 5.48 10.73 25.76
N TYR A 49 5.02 10.06 26.82
CA TYR A 49 5.81 9.14 27.61
C TYR A 49 4.98 7.88 27.91
N ASP A 50 5.57 6.72 27.67
CA ASP A 50 4.97 5.42 28.01
C ASP A 50 5.79 4.75 29.13
N PRO A 51 5.23 4.58 30.36
CA PRO A 51 5.94 3.93 31.46
C PRO A 51 6.27 2.45 31.21
N LYS A 52 5.69 1.82 30.17
CA LYS A 52 5.98 0.43 29.78
C LYS A 52 7.00 0.34 28.63
N CYS A 53 7.32 1.45 27.98
CA CYS A 53 8.26 1.46 26.88
C CYS A 53 9.69 1.35 27.40
N TYR A 54 10.39 0.28 27.05
CA TYR A 54 11.79 0.03 27.47
C TYR A 54 12.82 1.01 26.88
N LEU A 55 12.39 1.93 26.01
CA LEU A 55 13.24 2.99 25.43
C LEU A 55 13.01 4.36 26.06
N CYS A 56 11.90 4.58 26.78
CA CYS A 56 11.62 5.89 27.36
C CYS A 56 12.61 6.27 28.49
N PRO A 57 12.82 7.58 28.74
CA PRO A 57 13.71 8.05 29.80
C PRO A 57 13.33 7.50 31.18
N GLY A 58 14.32 7.07 31.97
CA GLY A 58 14.09 6.56 33.32
C GLY A 58 13.43 5.18 33.43
N ASN A 59 12.98 4.57 32.32
CA ASN A 59 12.39 3.23 32.34
C ASN A 59 13.45 2.13 32.42
N GLU A 60 13.02 0.96 32.87
CA GLU A 60 13.81 -0.26 32.80
C GLU A 60 13.83 -0.80 31.36
N ARG A 61 15.00 -1.22 30.92
CA ARG A 61 15.21 -1.93 29.66
C ARG A 61 14.83 -3.39 29.78
N ALA A 62 14.84 -4.09 28.65
CA ALA A 62 14.42 -5.49 28.57
C ALA A 62 15.26 -6.44 29.44
N GLN A 63 16.54 -6.13 29.68
CA GLN A 63 17.40 -6.88 30.61
C GLN A 63 17.52 -6.24 32.01
N GLY A 64 16.63 -5.30 32.36
CA GLY A 64 16.54 -4.72 33.71
C GLY A 64 17.48 -3.55 33.99
N ALA A 65 18.36 -3.19 33.05
CA ALA A 65 19.16 -1.97 33.18
C ALA A 65 18.27 -0.73 33.03
N LYS A 66 18.54 0.34 33.78
CA LYS A 66 17.72 1.56 33.74
C LYS A 66 18.22 2.55 32.69
N ASN A 67 17.31 3.14 31.94
CA ASN A 67 17.63 4.26 31.06
C ASN A 67 17.91 5.51 31.89
N TYR A 68 18.84 6.33 31.43
CA TYR A 68 19.02 7.65 32.02
C TYR A 68 17.78 8.51 31.79
N ASN A 69 17.61 9.56 32.60
CA ASN A 69 16.60 10.56 32.34
C ASN A 69 17.12 11.53 31.26
N TYR A 70 17.26 11.02 30.04
CA TYR A 70 17.86 11.74 28.92
C TYR A 70 16.87 12.76 28.34
N GLU A 71 17.39 13.91 27.88
CA GLU A 71 16.57 15.03 27.36
C GLU A 71 16.65 15.18 25.83
N SER A 72 17.53 14.42 25.17
CA SER A 72 17.75 14.46 23.72
C SER A 72 17.95 13.05 23.16
N THR A 73 19.06 12.80 22.47
CA THR A 73 19.43 11.46 22.01
C THR A 73 20.00 10.62 23.15
N PHE A 74 19.84 9.30 23.06
CA PHE A 74 20.40 8.37 24.03
C PHE A 74 20.89 7.10 23.35
N ILE A 75 22.19 6.80 23.52
CA ILE A 75 22.85 5.64 22.94
C ILE A 75 23.18 4.64 24.03
N PHE A 76 22.91 3.37 23.79
CA PHE A 76 23.28 2.27 24.67
C PHE A 76 23.55 0.99 23.89
N SER A 77 24.29 0.05 24.48
CA SER A 77 24.49 -1.28 23.87
C SER A 77 23.19 -2.05 23.84
N ASN A 78 22.88 -2.66 22.69
CA ASN A 78 21.65 -3.43 22.52
C ASN A 78 21.65 -4.65 23.44
N ASP A 79 20.62 -4.75 24.29
CA ASP A 79 20.43 -5.88 25.21
C ASP A 79 20.39 -7.23 24.46
N PHE A 80 19.88 -7.26 23.22
CA PHE A 80 19.82 -8.45 22.36
C PHE A 80 20.65 -8.25 21.08
N ALA A 81 21.95 -8.02 21.25
CA ALA A 81 22.89 -7.82 20.14
C ALA A 81 22.96 -9.04 19.19
N ALA A 82 22.90 -8.77 17.88
CA ALA A 82 23.01 -9.78 16.83
C ALA A 82 24.45 -10.32 16.66
N VAL A 83 25.44 -9.48 16.96
CA VAL A 83 26.87 -9.82 17.00
C VAL A 83 27.44 -9.45 18.36
N LYS A 84 28.49 -10.16 18.79
CA LYS A 84 29.14 -9.94 20.09
C LYS A 84 30.65 -9.77 19.90
N ILE A 85 31.27 -9.02 20.80
CA ILE A 85 32.73 -8.92 20.89
C ILE A 85 33.29 -10.24 21.41
N GLU A 86 32.70 -10.74 22.49
CA GLU A 86 33.12 -11.98 23.15
C GLU A 86 32.44 -13.18 22.50
N GLN A 87 33.22 -13.96 21.75
CA GLN A 87 32.85 -15.27 21.24
C GLN A 87 34.11 -16.12 21.04
N PRO A 88 34.00 -17.47 21.01
CA PRO A 88 35.11 -18.33 20.64
C PRO A 88 35.61 -18.01 19.23
N GLU A 89 36.92 -18.00 19.04
CA GLU A 89 37.51 -17.90 17.70
C GLU A 89 37.13 -19.14 16.89
N TYR A 90 36.62 -18.92 15.68
CA TYR A 90 36.32 -20.02 14.75
C TYR A 90 37.57 -20.34 13.94
N LEU A 91 38.15 -21.52 14.19
CA LEU A 91 39.30 -22.03 13.46
C LEU A 91 38.82 -23.10 12.47
N PRO A 92 38.63 -22.79 11.18
CA PRO A 92 38.24 -23.79 10.20
C PRO A 92 39.33 -24.86 10.06
N GLN A 93 38.92 -26.12 9.87
CA GLN A 93 39.88 -27.17 9.52
C GLN A 93 40.40 -26.91 8.09
N GLU A 94 41.72 -26.91 7.92
CA GLU A 94 42.32 -26.84 6.59
C GLU A 94 41.96 -28.09 5.78
N GLN A 95 41.10 -27.91 4.77
CA GLN A 95 40.73 -28.95 3.82
C GLN A 95 41.05 -28.44 2.41
N THR A 96 41.85 -29.21 1.68
CA THR A 96 42.34 -28.82 0.35
C THR A 96 41.59 -29.50 -0.80
N ASP A 97 40.58 -30.32 -0.49
CA ASP A 97 39.79 -30.97 -1.52
C ASP A 97 38.80 -30.00 -2.17
N LYS A 98 38.27 -30.37 -3.34
CA LYS A 98 37.36 -29.50 -4.10
C LYS A 98 36.06 -29.14 -3.35
N PHE A 99 35.64 -29.95 -2.38
CA PHE A 99 34.41 -29.73 -1.61
C PHE A 99 34.61 -28.70 -0.50
N SER A 100 35.85 -28.42 -0.07
CA SER A 100 36.14 -27.39 0.94
C SER A 100 35.72 -25.98 0.50
N ASN A 101 35.63 -25.74 -0.81
CA ASN A 101 35.12 -24.48 -1.37
C ASN A 101 33.58 -24.34 -1.31
N LEU A 102 32.83 -25.41 -1.01
CA LEU A 102 31.36 -25.39 -1.01
C LEU A 102 30.77 -25.02 0.36
N LEU A 103 31.42 -25.43 1.45
CA LEU A 103 30.94 -25.26 2.82
C LEU A 103 31.91 -24.39 3.61
N ARG A 104 31.86 -23.08 3.36
CA ARG A 104 32.71 -22.08 4.02
C ARG A 104 31.93 -21.36 5.11
N ALA A 105 32.56 -21.23 6.27
CA ALA A 105 32.07 -20.43 7.38
C ALA A 105 33.22 -19.56 7.88
N GLU A 106 32.88 -18.37 8.35
CA GLU A 106 33.81 -17.41 8.92
C GLU A 106 33.18 -16.89 10.22
N GLY A 107 33.99 -16.72 11.27
CA GLY A 107 33.54 -16.07 12.49
C GLY A 107 33.33 -14.57 12.23
N VAL A 108 32.31 -13.97 12.86
CA VAL A 108 32.09 -12.53 12.78
C VAL A 108 31.78 -12.00 14.17
N ARG A 109 32.59 -11.06 14.64
CA ARG A 109 32.42 -10.28 15.87
C ARG A 109 31.92 -8.87 15.56
N GLY A 110 31.39 -8.22 16.59
CA GLY A 110 30.96 -6.85 16.47
C GLY A 110 30.25 -6.31 17.71
N GLU A 111 29.68 -5.12 17.55
CA GLU A 111 28.89 -4.43 18.56
C GLU A 111 27.57 -3.93 17.97
N CYS A 112 26.48 -4.13 18.70
CA CYS A 112 25.19 -3.53 18.36
C CYS A 112 24.83 -2.46 19.38
N LYS A 113 24.48 -1.26 18.92
CA LYS A 113 23.95 -0.16 19.74
C LYS A 113 22.52 0.17 19.30
N VAL A 114 21.74 0.70 20.23
CA VAL A 114 20.45 1.36 19.96
C VAL A 114 20.63 2.85 20.27
N MET A 115 20.06 3.70 19.42
CA MET A 115 20.05 5.15 19.64
C MET A 115 18.64 5.70 19.57
N CYS A 116 18.10 6.15 20.70
CA CYS A 116 16.85 6.90 20.76
C CYS A 116 17.05 8.32 20.19
N PHE A 117 16.11 8.79 19.37
CA PHE A 117 16.18 10.12 18.76
C PHE A 117 15.65 11.25 19.65
N SER A 118 14.73 10.92 20.56
CA SER A 118 14.05 11.90 21.41
C SER A 118 13.59 11.24 22.72
N PRO A 119 13.42 11.99 23.83
CA PRO A 119 12.71 11.48 25.00
C PRO A 119 11.22 11.24 24.73
N LYS A 120 10.65 11.89 23.71
CA LYS A 120 9.22 11.82 23.37
C LYS A 120 8.90 10.55 22.59
N HIS A 121 8.00 9.74 23.13
CA HIS A 121 7.57 8.46 22.56
C HIS A 121 6.62 8.60 21.36
N ASN A 122 5.93 9.73 21.24
CA ASN A 122 4.85 9.93 20.27
C ASN A 122 5.24 10.72 19.01
N ILE A 123 6.54 11.01 18.82
CA ILE A 123 7.02 11.74 17.66
C ILE A 123 7.81 10.84 16.72
N THR A 124 7.79 11.20 15.45
CA THR A 124 8.61 10.61 14.38
C THR A 124 9.61 11.63 13.85
N VAL A 125 10.59 11.20 13.05
CA VAL A 125 11.57 12.11 12.41
C VAL A 125 10.90 13.25 11.63
N ALA A 126 9.76 12.98 10.97
CA ALA A 126 9.01 14.00 10.23
C ALA A 126 8.50 15.14 11.14
N GLU A 127 8.25 14.86 12.41
CA GLU A 127 7.68 15.80 13.39
C GLU A 127 8.72 16.46 14.29
N MET A 128 9.96 16.00 14.22
CA MET A 128 11.06 16.64 14.91
C MET A 128 11.35 18.01 14.28
N THR A 129 11.81 18.95 15.11
CA THR A 129 12.38 20.20 14.61
C THR A 129 13.70 19.91 13.89
N GLU A 130 14.13 20.82 13.02
CA GLU A 130 15.43 20.69 12.35
C GLU A 130 16.58 20.60 13.35
N ASP A 131 16.53 21.36 14.45
CA ASP A 131 17.51 21.29 15.53
C ASP A 131 17.52 19.93 16.25
N ALA A 132 16.35 19.31 16.44
CA ALA A 132 16.28 17.98 17.05
C ALA A 132 16.87 16.90 16.11
N ILE A 133 16.65 17.02 14.79
CA ILE A 133 17.27 16.13 13.79
C ILE A 133 18.78 16.40 13.70
N LEU A 134 19.21 17.65 13.85
CA LEU A 134 20.62 18.00 13.92
C LEU A 134 21.32 17.28 15.10
N HIS A 135 20.69 17.22 16.28
CA HIS A 135 21.23 16.43 17.41
C HIS A 135 21.33 14.93 17.09
N VAL A 136 20.39 14.37 16.32
CA VAL A 136 20.46 12.99 15.82
C VAL A 136 21.68 12.81 14.92
N ILE A 137 21.89 13.70 13.96
CA ILE A 137 23.04 13.66 13.05
C ILE A 137 24.37 13.81 13.81
N GLN A 138 24.45 14.72 14.76
CA GLN A 138 25.64 14.89 15.60
C GLN A 138 25.92 13.63 16.42
N SER A 139 24.88 12.94 16.89
CA SER A 139 25.01 11.67 17.58
C SER A 139 25.50 10.56 16.65
N TRP A 140 25.03 10.53 15.38
CA TRP A 140 25.57 9.63 14.36
C TRP A 140 27.04 9.89 14.05
N ILE A 141 27.46 11.15 13.92
CA ILE A 141 28.87 11.52 13.71
C ILE A 141 29.72 11.05 14.90
N LYS A 142 29.26 11.34 16.12
CA LYS A 142 29.97 10.97 17.36
C LYS A 142 30.13 9.46 17.51
N ILE A 143 29.06 8.67 17.29
CA ILE A 143 29.17 7.22 17.41
C ILE A 143 30.00 6.63 16.27
N TYR A 144 29.95 7.20 15.07
CA TYR A 144 30.82 6.79 13.96
C TYR A 144 32.29 7.00 14.33
N GLN A 145 32.66 8.18 14.86
CA GLN A 145 34.01 8.49 15.35
C GLN A 145 34.45 7.57 16.49
N GLU A 146 33.58 7.32 17.46
CA GLU A 146 33.91 6.42 18.58
C GLU A 146 34.22 5.02 18.07
N MET A 147 33.34 4.47 17.22
CA MET A 147 33.46 3.11 16.73
C MET A 147 34.57 2.95 15.69
N SER A 148 34.91 3.99 14.92
CA SER A 148 36.02 3.96 13.96
C SER A 148 37.40 3.87 14.63
N THR A 149 37.51 4.19 15.93
CA THR A 149 38.77 4.01 16.68
C THR A 149 39.00 2.58 17.14
N LYS A 150 38.02 1.68 16.96
CA LYS A 150 38.10 0.28 17.40
C LYS A 150 38.81 -0.53 16.31
N PRO A 151 39.99 -1.11 16.57
CA PRO A 151 40.81 -1.74 15.53
C PRO A 151 40.21 -3.04 14.95
N TYR A 152 39.18 -3.61 15.58
CA TYR A 152 38.49 -4.81 15.10
C TYR A 152 37.21 -4.49 14.31
N ILE A 153 36.85 -3.21 14.15
CA ILE A 153 35.65 -2.80 13.44
C ILE A 153 36.06 -2.32 12.07
N ASN A 154 35.51 -2.94 11.03
CA ASN A 154 35.79 -2.57 9.64
C ASN A 154 34.61 -1.84 9.00
N TYR A 155 33.39 -1.99 9.55
CA TYR A 155 32.22 -1.31 9.01
C TYR A 155 31.22 -0.93 10.09
N ILE A 156 30.56 0.22 9.91
CA ILE A 156 29.56 0.79 10.83
C ILE A 156 28.27 1.04 10.05
N GLN A 157 27.28 0.16 10.22
CA GLN A 157 25.97 0.29 9.60
C GLN A 157 25.00 0.99 10.55
N ILE A 158 24.60 2.22 10.21
CA ILE A 158 23.53 2.95 10.89
C ILE A 158 22.25 2.77 10.08
N PHE A 159 21.16 2.37 10.74
CA PHE A 159 19.87 2.16 10.09
C PHE A 159 18.67 2.36 11.04
N GLU A 160 17.54 2.82 10.50
CA GLU A 160 16.26 2.94 11.21
C GLU A 160 15.22 2.03 10.54
N ASN A 161 14.41 1.35 11.35
CA ASN A 161 13.20 0.67 10.91
C ASN A 161 11.99 1.36 11.54
N LYS A 162 11.20 2.06 10.73
CA LYS A 162 10.01 2.82 11.16
C LYS A 162 8.73 2.06 10.81
N GLY A 163 7.88 1.88 11.81
CA GLY A 163 6.54 1.30 11.68
C GLY A 163 6.53 -0.23 11.68
N SER A 164 5.43 -0.80 12.17
CA SER A 164 5.25 -2.25 12.35
C SER A 164 5.38 -3.05 11.05
N ILE A 165 5.01 -2.44 9.92
CA ILE A 165 5.14 -3.03 8.58
C ILE A 165 6.59 -3.38 8.24
N MET A 166 7.56 -2.61 8.76
CA MET A 166 9.00 -2.81 8.55
C MET A 166 9.65 -3.66 9.65
N GLY A 167 8.85 -4.36 10.47
CA GLY A 167 9.35 -5.21 11.56
C GLY A 167 9.76 -4.47 12.82
N CYS A 168 9.40 -3.18 12.96
CA CYS A 168 9.66 -2.43 14.18
C CYS A 168 8.71 -2.86 15.30
N SER A 169 9.26 -3.37 16.39
CA SER A 169 8.50 -3.90 17.55
C SER A 169 8.26 -2.88 18.66
N ASN A 170 8.92 -1.73 18.64
CA ASN A 170 8.74 -0.64 19.61
C ASN A 170 8.54 0.70 18.90
N PRO A 171 7.43 1.42 19.15
CA PRO A 171 7.11 2.64 18.41
C PRO A 171 7.93 3.87 18.83
N HIS A 172 8.73 3.81 19.89
CA HIS A 172 9.60 4.91 20.30
C HIS A 172 10.64 5.23 19.20
N PRO A 173 10.88 6.51 18.85
CA PRO A 173 11.74 6.87 17.71
C PRO A 173 13.21 6.53 17.99
N HIS A 174 13.79 5.62 17.21
CA HIS A 174 15.16 5.17 17.38
C HIS A 174 15.77 4.62 16.08
N CYS A 175 17.10 4.56 16.04
CA CYS A 175 17.85 3.77 15.08
C CYS A 175 18.68 2.69 15.79
N GLN A 176 19.29 1.83 14.98
CA GLN A 176 20.28 0.86 15.42
C GLN A 176 21.61 1.14 14.71
N ILE A 177 22.70 0.77 15.38
CA ILE A 177 24.05 0.86 14.85
C ILE A 177 24.68 -0.52 15.03
N TRP A 178 24.97 -1.19 13.92
CA TRP A 178 25.66 -2.48 13.93
C TRP A 178 27.06 -2.27 13.38
N CYS A 179 28.05 -2.56 14.21
CA CYS A 179 29.46 -2.45 13.86
C CYS A 179 30.06 -3.85 13.76
N THR A 180 30.69 -4.18 12.64
CA THR A 180 31.17 -5.54 12.34
C THR A 180 32.64 -5.54 11.94
N GLU A 181 33.32 -6.65 12.22
CA GLU A 181 34.70 -6.89 11.75
C GLU A 181 34.78 -7.21 10.25
N THR A 182 33.64 -7.38 9.59
CA THR A 182 33.54 -7.58 8.14
C THR A 182 32.71 -6.47 7.50
N ILE A 183 32.97 -6.17 6.24
CA ILE A 183 32.12 -5.29 5.43
C ILE A 183 30.88 -6.11 5.00
N PRO A 184 29.65 -5.67 5.31
CA PRO A 184 28.45 -6.40 4.93
C PRO A 184 28.23 -6.48 3.42
N GLU A 185 27.38 -7.42 3.00
CA GLU A 185 27.16 -7.80 1.59
C GLU A 185 26.66 -6.65 0.70
N GLU A 186 25.71 -5.83 1.16
CA GLU A 186 25.18 -4.74 0.32
C GLU A 186 26.22 -3.62 0.11
N PRO A 187 26.85 -3.06 1.15
CA PRO A 187 27.96 -2.13 0.98
C PRO A 187 29.14 -2.70 0.17
N SER A 188 29.47 -4.00 0.32
CA SER A 188 30.61 -4.58 -0.42
C SER A 188 30.37 -4.61 -1.94
N LYS A 189 29.14 -4.85 -2.39
CA LYS A 189 28.74 -4.74 -3.81
C LYS A 189 28.88 -3.32 -4.34
N GLU A 190 28.48 -2.33 -3.53
CA GLU A 190 28.57 -0.92 -3.91
C GLU A 190 30.01 -0.45 -4.01
N LEU A 191 30.84 -0.75 -3.01
CA LEU A 191 32.28 -0.43 -3.02
C LEU A 191 32.98 -1.03 -4.23
N LEU A 192 32.70 -2.30 -4.55
CA LEU A 192 33.25 -2.96 -5.73
C LEU A 192 32.82 -2.26 -7.02
N SER A 193 31.55 -1.88 -7.15
CA SER A 193 31.03 -1.24 -8.36
C SER A 193 31.55 0.19 -8.53
N MET A 194 31.62 0.96 -7.44
CA MET A 194 32.21 2.30 -7.42
C MET A 194 33.70 2.26 -7.75
N LYS A 195 34.45 1.30 -7.18
CA LYS A 195 35.85 1.06 -7.53
C LYS A 195 36.04 0.76 -9.01
N ASN A 196 35.27 -0.20 -9.55
CA ASN A 196 35.35 -0.57 -10.97
C ASN A 196 34.98 0.61 -11.89
N TYR A 197 34.01 1.44 -11.49
CA TYR A 197 33.64 2.65 -12.22
C TYR A 197 34.78 3.68 -12.22
N TYR A 198 35.42 3.91 -11.06
CA TYR A 198 36.55 4.81 -10.95
C TYR A 198 37.76 4.33 -11.76
N GLU A 199 38.10 3.04 -11.71
CA GLU A 199 39.20 2.47 -12.49
C GLU A 199 38.99 2.65 -14.00
N LYS A 200 37.74 2.60 -14.47
CA LYS A 200 37.39 2.75 -15.87
C LYS A 200 37.25 4.22 -16.32
N ASN A 201 36.66 5.08 -15.51
CA ASN A 201 36.25 6.44 -15.91
C ASN A 201 37.07 7.54 -15.25
N HIS A 202 37.90 7.21 -14.25
CA HIS A 202 38.68 8.14 -13.44
C HIS A 202 37.82 9.25 -12.78
N SER A 203 36.56 8.92 -12.45
CA SER A 203 35.59 9.78 -11.79
C SER A 203 34.75 8.99 -10.79
N CYS A 204 34.19 9.66 -9.79
CA CYS A 204 33.30 9.06 -8.80
C CYS A 204 31.92 8.80 -9.44
N LEU A 205 31.43 7.56 -9.31
CA LEU A 205 30.15 7.11 -9.85
C LEU A 205 28.98 8.01 -9.42
N LEU A 206 28.86 8.30 -8.12
CA LEU A 206 27.76 9.10 -7.59
C LEU A 206 27.91 10.60 -7.88
N CYS A 207 29.13 11.12 -8.00
CA CYS A 207 29.37 12.48 -8.49
C CYS A 207 28.88 12.65 -9.94
N ASP A 208 29.23 11.70 -10.82
CA ASP A 208 28.78 11.72 -12.21
C ASP A 208 27.25 11.51 -12.31
N TYR A 209 26.67 10.68 -11.44
CA TYR A 209 25.22 10.51 -11.36
C TYR A 209 24.50 11.79 -10.90
N ILE A 210 25.03 12.51 -9.91
CA ILE A 210 24.52 13.82 -9.50
C ILE A 210 24.59 14.79 -10.67
N TYR A 211 25.72 14.88 -11.36
CA TYR A 211 25.89 15.76 -12.51
C TYR A 211 24.90 15.42 -13.63
N LEU A 212 24.67 14.13 -13.89
CA LEU A 212 23.68 13.66 -14.86
C LEU A 212 22.27 14.15 -14.49
N GLU A 213 21.82 13.88 -13.27
CA GLU A 213 20.46 14.19 -12.80
C GLU A 213 20.20 15.70 -12.65
N THR A 214 21.23 16.48 -12.32
CA THR A 214 21.08 17.91 -12.02
C THR A 214 21.39 18.84 -13.20
N ILE A 215 22.30 18.45 -14.10
CA ILE A 215 22.80 19.31 -15.18
C ILE A 215 22.47 18.77 -16.58
N LYS A 216 22.65 17.46 -16.82
CA LYS A 216 22.52 16.90 -18.17
C LYS A 216 21.08 16.59 -18.58
N LEU A 217 20.24 16.19 -17.64
CA LEU A 217 18.87 15.82 -17.92
C LEU A 217 17.93 17.02 -17.83
N GLU A 218 17.17 17.23 -18.90
CA GLU A 218 16.13 18.24 -18.92
C GLU A 218 15.04 17.94 -17.89
N GLN A 219 14.44 19.00 -17.34
CA GLN A 219 13.30 18.93 -16.41
C GLN A 219 13.56 18.22 -15.06
N LYS A 220 14.76 17.66 -14.83
CA LYS A 220 15.17 17.02 -13.56
C LYS A 220 14.14 15.99 -13.07
N PRO A 221 13.83 14.95 -13.88
CA PRO A 221 12.59 14.18 -13.77
C PRO A 221 12.49 13.34 -12.49
N ARG A 222 13.59 13.11 -11.79
CA ARG A 222 13.66 12.29 -10.57
C ARG A 222 14.02 13.05 -9.30
N ILE A 223 14.32 14.35 -9.40
CA ILE A 223 14.70 15.17 -8.26
C ILE A 223 13.44 15.57 -7.48
N ILE A 224 13.43 15.24 -6.19
CA ILE A 224 12.31 15.52 -5.28
C ILE A 224 12.54 16.86 -4.57
N CYS A 225 13.73 17.01 -3.99
CA CYS A 225 14.17 18.23 -3.34
C CYS A 225 15.70 18.29 -3.25
N GLU A 226 16.23 19.50 -3.17
CA GLU A 226 17.65 19.76 -2.95
C GLU A 226 17.82 20.97 -2.02
N ASN A 227 18.97 21.06 -1.37
CA ASN A 227 19.48 22.28 -0.72
C ASN A 227 20.92 22.52 -1.19
N ASP A 228 21.66 23.40 -0.52
CA ASP A 228 23.02 23.77 -0.95
C ASP A 228 23.98 22.58 -0.99
N SER A 229 23.79 21.62 -0.08
CA SER A 229 24.76 20.56 0.19
C SER A 229 24.30 19.15 -0.22
N PHE A 230 22.99 18.91 -0.31
CA PHE A 230 22.43 17.58 -0.56
C PHE A 230 21.36 17.58 -1.65
N LEU A 231 21.24 16.44 -2.31
CA LEU A 231 20.24 16.13 -3.32
C LEU A 231 19.42 14.92 -2.85
N CYS A 232 18.09 15.02 -2.88
CA CYS A 232 17.17 13.92 -2.67
C CYS A 232 16.39 13.62 -3.95
N LEU A 233 16.47 12.37 -4.40
CA LEU A 233 15.86 11.91 -5.65
C LEU A 233 15.30 10.50 -5.51
N THR A 234 14.44 10.10 -6.46
CA THR A 234 14.10 8.68 -6.68
C THR A 234 15.12 8.09 -7.64
N PRO A 235 15.98 7.14 -7.24
CA PRO A 235 17.03 6.64 -8.12
C PRO A 235 16.43 6.03 -9.40
N PHE A 236 17.14 6.16 -10.52
CA PHE A 236 16.69 5.61 -11.81
C PHE A 236 16.38 4.10 -11.71
N TRP A 237 17.13 3.40 -10.86
CA TRP A 237 17.07 1.98 -10.57
C TRP A 237 16.33 1.62 -9.28
N ALA A 238 15.48 2.50 -8.75
CA ALA A 238 14.74 2.26 -7.53
C ALA A 238 14.00 0.92 -7.53
N ILE A 239 14.00 0.16 -6.43
CA ILE A 239 13.27 -1.10 -6.29
C ILE A 239 11.95 -0.88 -5.54
N TRP A 240 11.99 -0.15 -4.42
CA TRP A 240 10.82 0.13 -3.61
C TRP A 240 9.94 1.20 -4.27
N PRO A 241 8.62 1.22 -3.99
CA PRO A 241 7.70 2.09 -4.72
C PRO A 241 8.06 3.56 -4.59
N TYR A 242 8.24 4.02 -3.35
CA TYR A 242 8.65 5.37 -2.99
C TYR A 242 10.11 5.42 -2.51
N GLU A 243 10.96 4.56 -3.07
CA GLU A 243 12.40 4.57 -2.75
C GLU A 243 13.00 5.95 -3.00
N THR A 244 13.83 6.42 -2.07
CA THR A 244 14.60 7.65 -2.30
C THR A 244 16.03 7.49 -1.84
N MET A 245 16.89 8.31 -2.42
CA MET A 245 18.30 8.39 -2.08
C MET A 245 18.66 9.84 -1.81
N ILE A 246 19.32 10.09 -0.67
CA ILE A 246 19.93 11.38 -0.35
C ILE A 246 21.43 11.24 -0.61
N ILE A 247 21.99 12.13 -1.43
CA ILE A 247 23.39 12.11 -1.82
C ILE A 247 24.00 13.48 -1.49
N SER A 248 25.21 13.46 -0.92
CA SER A 248 26.00 14.68 -0.76
C SER A 248 26.46 15.21 -2.12
N LYS A 249 26.27 16.51 -2.38
CA LYS A 249 26.66 17.13 -3.66
C LYS A 249 28.17 17.26 -3.82
N SER A 250 28.87 17.49 -2.71
CA SER A 250 30.33 17.41 -2.67
C SER A 250 30.77 15.97 -2.45
N HIS A 251 31.93 15.60 -3.00
CA HIS A 251 32.53 14.29 -2.77
C HIS A 251 33.03 14.20 -1.32
N ILE A 252 32.21 13.59 -0.46
CA ILE A 252 32.56 13.20 0.91
C ILE A 252 32.22 11.72 1.06
N ILE A 253 33.03 10.97 1.80
CA ILE A 253 32.99 9.51 1.78
C ILE A 253 32.32 8.92 3.02
N SER A 254 32.22 9.68 4.12
CA SER A 254 31.59 9.20 5.35
C SER A 254 31.00 10.31 6.21
N LEU A 255 30.27 9.93 7.27
CA LEU A 255 29.83 10.87 8.31
C LEU A 255 30.98 11.59 9.00
N PHE A 256 32.20 11.03 9.02
CA PHE A 256 33.37 11.70 9.59
C PHE A 256 33.68 13.02 8.89
N ASP A 257 33.45 13.12 7.57
CA ASP A 257 33.67 14.33 6.79
C ASP A 257 32.69 15.46 7.14
N LEU A 258 31.60 15.16 7.87
CA LEU A 258 30.67 16.15 8.39
C LEU A 258 31.12 16.74 9.73
N ASN A 259 32.16 16.18 10.37
CA ASN A 259 32.67 16.67 11.64
C ASN A 259 33.11 18.14 11.52
N ASP A 260 32.73 18.97 12.50
CA ASP A 260 32.98 20.41 12.53
C ASP A 260 32.43 21.21 11.33
N ARG A 261 31.62 20.60 10.45
CA ARG A 261 30.99 21.25 9.28
C ARG A 261 29.52 21.54 9.54
N ASN A 262 29.24 22.48 10.44
CA ASN A 262 27.89 22.81 10.92
C ASN A 262 26.87 23.02 9.79
N LYS A 263 27.23 23.71 8.70
CA LYS A 263 26.33 23.94 7.56
C LYS A 263 25.95 22.65 6.84
N LEU A 264 26.88 21.71 6.65
CA LEU A 264 26.55 20.40 6.06
C LEU A 264 25.64 19.60 6.99
N GLN A 265 25.88 19.62 8.30
CA GLN A 265 25.02 18.94 9.27
C GLN A 265 23.59 19.51 9.29
N GLN A 266 23.46 20.84 9.25
CA GLN A 266 22.17 21.54 9.16
C GLN A 266 21.44 21.22 7.85
N ASP A 267 22.15 21.23 6.72
CA ASP A 267 21.57 20.89 5.43
C ASP A 267 21.14 19.41 5.38
N LEU A 268 21.87 18.50 6.01
CA LEU A 268 21.46 17.10 6.15
C LEU A 268 20.18 16.97 6.99
N ALA A 269 20.10 17.69 8.12
CA ALA A 269 18.90 17.72 8.97
C ALA A 269 17.68 18.23 8.20
N ASN A 270 17.87 19.32 7.46
CA ASN A 270 16.84 19.93 6.63
C ASN A 270 16.31 18.96 5.56
N ILE A 271 17.19 18.30 4.80
CA ILE A 271 16.77 17.44 3.70
C ILE A 271 16.10 16.15 4.19
N ILE A 272 16.59 15.55 5.29
CA ILE A 272 15.94 14.40 5.96
C ILE A 272 14.53 14.78 6.43
N ARG A 273 14.37 15.95 7.06
CA ARG A 273 13.06 16.44 7.49
C ARG A 273 12.09 16.62 6.31
N ARG A 274 12.57 17.22 5.22
CA ARG A 274 11.76 17.48 4.03
C ARG A 274 11.25 16.18 3.40
N ILE A 275 12.11 15.16 3.25
CA ILE A 275 11.68 13.89 2.64
C ILE A 275 10.74 13.11 3.56
N THR A 276 11.03 13.05 4.86
CA THR A 276 10.15 12.36 5.82
C THR A 276 8.78 13.03 5.96
N CYS A 277 8.70 14.37 5.91
CA CYS A 277 7.43 15.10 5.80
C CYS A 277 6.69 14.78 4.50
N LYS A 278 7.39 14.77 3.37
CA LYS A 278 6.77 14.44 2.07
C LYS A 278 6.19 13.03 2.07
N TYR A 279 6.90 12.05 2.62
CA TYR A 279 6.42 10.69 2.80
C TYR A 279 5.11 10.64 3.60
N ASP A 280 5.07 11.27 4.77
CA ASP A 280 3.86 11.27 5.61
C ASP A 280 2.67 11.96 4.91
N ASN A 281 2.95 12.95 4.06
CA ASN A 281 1.93 13.72 3.34
C ASN A 281 1.37 13.04 2.10
N VAL A 282 2.15 12.20 1.39
CA VAL A 282 1.69 11.50 0.18
C VAL A 282 0.43 10.68 0.46
N PHE A 283 0.39 10.00 1.61
CA PHE A 283 -0.76 9.19 2.02
C PHE A 283 -1.49 9.70 3.27
N LYS A 284 -1.12 10.86 3.81
CA LYS A 284 -1.71 11.42 5.05
C LYS A 284 -1.71 10.39 6.18
N SER A 285 -0.55 9.76 6.39
CA SER A 285 -0.33 8.70 7.38
C SER A 285 1.15 8.65 7.77
N SER A 286 1.48 8.13 8.95
CA SER A 286 2.87 7.88 9.31
C SER A 286 3.48 6.83 8.37
N PHE A 287 4.35 7.27 7.47
CA PHE A 287 4.87 6.45 6.38
C PHE A 287 5.96 5.51 6.91
N PRO A 288 5.81 4.18 6.77
CA PRO A 288 6.78 3.20 7.23
C PRO A 288 7.90 3.02 6.21
N TYR A 289 9.13 2.95 6.70
CA TYR A 289 10.32 2.73 5.88
C TYR A 289 11.44 2.05 6.69
N SER A 290 12.35 1.40 5.97
CA SER A 290 13.70 1.15 6.46
C SER A 290 14.60 2.18 5.82
N MET A 291 15.51 2.77 6.57
CA MET A 291 16.55 3.65 6.01
C MET A 291 17.92 3.25 6.54
N GLY A 292 18.94 3.56 5.77
CA GLY A 292 20.33 3.24 6.13
C GLY A 292 21.31 4.21 5.50
N ILE A 293 22.50 4.28 6.10
CA ILE A 293 23.61 5.10 5.64
C ILE A 293 24.66 4.18 5.00
N HIS A 294 25.03 4.47 3.76
CA HIS A 294 26.17 3.84 3.09
C HIS A 294 27.31 4.85 2.99
N GLN A 295 28.47 4.42 3.43
CA GLN A 295 29.64 5.25 3.69
C GLN A 295 30.91 4.40 3.62
N ALA A 296 32.06 5.05 3.55
CA ALA A 296 33.35 4.38 3.55
C ALA A 296 33.50 3.44 4.76
N PRO A 297 34.06 2.23 4.55
CA PRO A 297 34.59 1.40 5.60
C PRO A 297 35.57 2.15 6.50
N VAL A 298 35.74 1.63 7.72
CA VAL A 298 36.70 2.14 8.71
C VAL A 298 37.86 1.16 8.89
N ASP A 299 38.17 0.39 7.84
CA ASP A 299 39.35 -0.45 7.78
C ASP A 299 40.60 0.39 7.42
N ASP A 300 41.78 -0.23 7.44
CA ASP A 300 43.06 0.46 7.18
C ASP A 300 43.31 0.80 5.69
N LYS A 301 42.27 0.83 4.84
CA LYS A 301 42.40 1.08 3.39
C LYS A 301 41.94 2.49 3.00
N ASP A 302 42.48 2.99 1.88
CA ASP A 302 42.02 4.24 1.29
C ASP A 302 40.76 4.02 0.44
N HIS A 303 39.66 4.60 0.91
CA HIS A 303 38.34 4.53 0.30
C HIS A 303 37.92 5.83 -0.41
N THR A 304 38.85 6.75 -0.65
CA THR A 304 38.57 8.06 -1.27
C THR A 304 37.92 7.92 -2.65
N ASN A 305 38.28 6.89 -3.43
CA ASN A 305 37.87 6.74 -4.83
C ASN A 305 36.77 5.69 -5.05
N ASP A 306 36.40 4.91 -4.03
CA ASP A 306 35.41 3.85 -4.14
C ASP A 306 34.21 4.05 -3.20
N SER A 307 34.13 5.20 -2.53
CA SER A 307 33.07 5.53 -1.59
C SER A 307 32.52 6.94 -1.82
N HIS A 308 31.24 7.14 -1.51
CA HIS A 308 30.57 8.44 -1.48
C HIS A 308 29.39 8.33 -0.51
N LEU A 309 29.33 9.20 0.51
CA LEU A 309 28.26 9.22 1.50
C LEU A 309 26.88 9.41 0.86
N HIS A 310 26.00 8.44 1.08
CA HIS A 310 24.60 8.49 0.66
C HIS A 310 23.68 7.72 1.62
N PHE A 311 22.40 8.06 1.57
CA PHE A 311 21.37 7.51 2.45
C PHE A 311 20.28 6.89 1.59
N HIS A 312 19.90 5.66 1.92
CA HIS A 312 18.80 4.97 1.27
C HIS A 312 17.55 5.01 2.15
N PHE A 313 16.39 5.24 1.52
CA PHE A 313 15.08 5.04 2.13
C PHE A 313 14.31 4.02 1.31
N TYR A 314 13.82 2.97 1.97
CA TYR A 314 13.06 1.86 1.39
C TYR A 314 11.66 1.76 2.02
N PRO A 315 10.69 2.57 1.55
CA PRO A 315 9.34 2.52 2.08
C PRO A 315 8.51 1.40 1.44
N ALA A 316 7.69 0.73 2.26
CA ALA A 316 6.91 -0.41 1.78
C ALA A 316 5.57 -0.03 1.13
N LEU A 317 4.99 1.13 1.42
CA LEU A 317 3.66 1.50 0.89
C LEU A 317 3.71 1.72 -0.63
N LEU A 318 2.63 1.33 -1.34
CA LEU A 318 2.55 1.33 -2.81
C LEU A 318 1.45 2.24 -3.36
N ARG A 319 0.18 2.03 -2.99
CA ARG A 319 -0.96 2.78 -3.57
C ARG A 319 -1.74 3.63 -2.57
N SER A 320 -1.66 3.28 -1.29
CA SER A 320 -2.46 3.87 -0.23
C SER A 320 -1.79 3.60 1.14
N PRO A 321 -2.29 4.20 2.24
CA PRO A 321 -1.84 3.87 3.59
C PRO A 321 -1.98 2.40 3.98
N THR A 322 -2.78 1.63 3.23
CA THR A 322 -3.16 0.26 3.58
C THR A 322 -2.61 -0.77 2.58
N ILE A 323 -2.01 -0.36 1.47
CA ILE A 323 -1.52 -1.29 0.44
C ILE A 323 -0.01 -1.14 0.32
N LYS A 324 0.71 -2.18 0.74
CA LYS A 324 2.16 -2.26 0.61
C LYS A 324 2.60 -3.13 -0.57
N LYS A 325 3.85 -2.92 -1.00
CA LYS A 325 4.57 -3.82 -1.89
C LYS A 325 5.05 -5.05 -1.10
N PHE A 326 5.03 -6.19 -1.77
CA PHE A 326 5.61 -7.44 -1.29
C PHE A 326 6.73 -7.84 -2.25
N LEU A 327 7.98 -7.95 -1.75
CA LEU A 327 9.09 -8.55 -2.50
C LEU A 327 9.07 -10.06 -2.25
N VAL A 328 8.40 -10.80 -3.13
CA VAL A 328 8.13 -12.24 -2.99
C VAL A 328 8.24 -12.93 -4.35
N GLY A 329 8.15 -14.26 -4.40
CA GLY A 329 7.96 -15.01 -5.65
C GLY A 329 9.04 -14.70 -6.70
N TYR A 330 8.69 -13.90 -7.72
CA TYR A 330 9.60 -13.50 -8.78
C TYR A 330 10.78 -12.69 -8.24
N GLU A 331 10.55 -11.72 -7.36
CA GLU A 331 11.62 -10.89 -6.81
C GLU A 331 12.60 -11.65 -5.89
N LEU A 332 12.19 -12.78 -5.31
CA LEU A 332 13.07 -13.63 -4.50
C LEU A 332 13.87 -14.66 -5.33
N LEU A 333 13.39 -15.01 -6.53
CA LEU A 333 13.93 -16.12 -7.33
C LEU A 333 14.49 -15.70 -8.70
N ALA A 334 14.27 -14.46 -9.13
CA ALA A 334 14.70 -13.96 -10.44
C ALA A 334 15.33 -12.56 -10.36
N GLU A 335 14.54 -11.49 -10.41
CA GLU A 335 15.03 -10.11 -10.29
C GLU A 335 13.98 -9.20 -9.64
N PRO A 336 14.37 -8.09 -8.98
CA PRO A 336 13.44 -7.13 -8.44
C PRO A 336 12.53 -6.53 -9.52
N GLN A 337 11.24 -6.39 -9.23
CA GLN A 337 10.25 -5.81 -10.15
C GLN A 337 9.54 -4.62 -9.50
N ARG A 338 9.24 -3.54 -10.23
CA ARG A 338 8.47 -2.38 -9.77
C ARG A 338 7.30 -2.01 -10.68
N ASP A 339 6.23 -1.51 -10.05
CA ASP A 339 4.97 -1.16 -10.72
C ASP A 339 4.88 0.31 -11.14
N LEU A 340 5.46 1.23 -10.36
CA LEU A 340 5.45 2.69 -10.64
C LEU A 340 6.78 3.09 -11.27
N THR A 341 6.84 4.07 -12.17
CA THR A 341 8.14 4.58 -12.66
C THR A 341 8.83 5.46 -11.60
N SER A 342 10.16 5.61 -11.65
CA SER A 342 10.88 6.48 -10.71
C SER A 342 10.48 7.95 -10.89
N GLU A 343 10.18 8.34 -12.13
CA GLU A 343 9.79 9.69 -12.53
C GLU A 343 8.42 10.06 -11.92
N LEU A 344 7.40 9.19 -12.09
CA LEU A 344 6.08 9.39 -11.51
C LEU A 344 6.13 9.54 -9.98
N VAL A 345 6.95 8.71 -9.32
CA VAL A 345 7.12 8.73 -7.87
C VAL A 345 7.78 10.03 -7.41
N ALA A 346 8.83 10.46 -8.11
CA ALA A 346 9.49 11.71 -7.82
C ALA A 346 8.54 12.90 -7.98
N GLU A 347 7.71 12.92 -9.03
CA GLU A 347 6.69 13.94 -9.24
C GLU A 347 5.67 13.99 -8.09
N GLN A 348 5.13 12.84 -7.67
CA GLN A 348 4.19 12.74 -6.54
C GLN A 348 4.80 13.27 -5.23
N LEU A 349 6.04 12.89 -4.93
CA LEU A 349 6.75 13.37 -3.73
C LEU A 349 7.09 14.86 -3.84
N LYS A 350 7.46 15.34 -5.03
CA LYS A 350 7.76 16.75 -5.29
C LYS A 350 6.54 17.63 -5.04
N ASN A 351 5.35 17.20 -5.48
CA ASN A 351 4.07 17.90 -5.29
C ASN A 351 3.52 17.80 -3.86
N SER A 352 4.05 16.91 -3.02
CA SER A 352 3.69 16.81 -1.61
C SER A 352 4.35 17.90 -0.76
N LEU A 353 3.65 18.39 0.26
CA LEU A 353 4.16 19.49 1.11
C LEU A 353 5.40 19.05 1.92
N PRO A 354 6.41 19.93 2.08
CA PRO A 354 7.67 19.61 2.77
C PRO A 354 7.63 19.80 4.30
N PHE A 355 6.44 19.98 4.88
CA PHE A 355 6.21 20.16 6.32
C PHE A 355 5.03 19.29 6.75
N VAL A 356 5.00 18.86 8.02
CA VAL A 356 3.90 18.05 8.58
C VAL A 356 2.58 18.79 8.35
N PHE A 357 1.70 18.23 7.52
CA PHE A 357 0.43 18.87 7.21
C PHE A 357 -0.55 18.72 8.38
N LEU A 358 -1.40 19.75 8.57
CA LEU A 358 -2.28 19.94 9.72
C LEU A 358 -3.21 18.75 10.05
N TRP A 359 -3.41 17.77 9.15
CA TRP A 359 -4.32 16.64 9.36
C TRP A 359 -4.07 15.87 10.68
N ARG A 360 -2.82 15.87 11.17
CA ARG A 360 -2.42 15.19 12.41
C ARG A 360 -2.75 16.01 13.68
N PHE A 361 -2.71 17.34 13.59
CA PHE A 361 -3.10 18.28 14.67
C PHE A 361 -4.55 18.76 14.57
N ALA A 362 -5.23 18.53 13.45
CA ALA A 362 -6.56 19.04 13.14
C ALA A 362 -7.71 18.31 13.85
N LYS A 363 -7.48 17.18 14.52
CA LYS A 363 -8.59 16.44 15.15
C LYS A 363 -9.12 17.05 16.46
N PRO A 364 -8.37 17.79 17.30
CA PRO A 364 -8.96 18.45 18.46
C PRO A 364 -9.24 19.95 18.29
N LEU A 365 -8.50 20.68 17.43
CA LEU A 365 -8.57 22.17 17.41
C LEU A 365 -9.44 22.79 16.31
N LEU A 366 -9.68 22.08 15.20
CA LEU A 366 -10.36 22.67 14.02
C LEU A 366 -11.89 22.80 14.17
N PHE A 367 -12.45 22.42 15.32
CA PHE A 367 -13.87 22.61 15.63
C PHE A 367 -14.22 23.91 16.38
N SER A 368 -13.23 24.73 16.78
CA SER A 368 -13.51 25.89 17.66
C SER A 368 -13.10 27.26 17.13
N ILE A 369 -12.21 27.39 16.14
CA ILE A 369 -11.73 28.72 15.70
C ILE A 369 -11.37 28.72 14.20
N LEU A 370 -12.36 28.82 13.30
CA LEU A 370 -12.12 29.37 11.95
C LEU A 370 -13.39 30.10 11.46
N PRO A 371 -13.28 31.32 10.90
CA PRO A 371 -14.42 32.06 10.35
C PRO A 371 -14.97 31.38 9.10
N VAL A 372 -16.28 31.52 8.90
CA VAL A 372 -17.14 30.87 7.88
C VAL A 372 -16.77 31.17 6.41
N SER A 373 -15.69 31.90 6.11
CA SER A 373 -15.45 32.49 4.79
C SER A 373 -14.47 31.74 3.85
N MET A 374 -13.94 30.56 4.21
CA MET A 374 -13.09 29.76 3.29
C MET A 374 -13.67 28.36 3.03
N LYS A 375 -14.99 28.29 2.89
CA LYS A 375 -15.74 27.03 2.72
C LYS A 375 -16.00 26.64 1.26
N SER A 376 -15.24 27.15 0.30
CA SER A 376 -15.44 26.86 -1.13
C SER A 376 -14.17 26.30 -1.76
N MET A 377 -14.09 24.97 -1.80
CA MET A 377 -13.87 24.13 -2.98
C MET A 377 -13.26 22.80 -2.55
N GLU A 378 -14.00 21.72 -2.85
CA GLU A 378 -13.60 20.29 -2.81
C GLU A 378 -13.63 19.52 -1.46
N GLU A 379 -14.66 19.73 -0.63
CA GLU A 379 -15.14 18.67 0.28
C GLU A 379 -16.63 18.42 0.03
N THR A 380 -16.94 17.66 -1.03
CA THR A 380 -18.28 17.11 -1.26
C THR A 380 -18.40 15.73 -0.59
N GLN A 381 -19.17 15.72 0.50
CA GLN A 381 -20.04 14.63 0.96
C GLN A 381 -19.42 13.24 1.17
N ARG A 382 -18.96 12.96 2.40
CA ARG A 382 -19.06 11.59 2.96
C ARG A 382 -20.13 11.58 4.04
N THR A 383 -21.14 10.75 3.84
CA THR A 383 -22.18 10.44 4.83
C THR A 383 -21.55 9.70 6.02
N PRO A 384 -21.96 9.97 7.27
CA PRO A 384 -21.51 9.17 8.42
C PRO A 384 -21.92 7.70 8.23
N GLU A 385 -20.96 6.77 8.23
CA GLU A 385 -21.24 5.33 8.05
C GLU A 385 -21.03 4.51 9.33
N ILE A 386 -21.68 3.36 9.47
CA ILE A 386 -21.32 2.31 10.43
C ILE A 386 -20.90 1.06 9.67
N ILE A 387 -19.90 0.35 10.21
CA ILE A 387 -19.40 -0.89 9.65
C ILE A 387 -19.94 -2.07 10.46
N VAL A 388 -20.80 -2.88 9.85
CA VAL A 388 -21.32 -4.10 10.44
C VAL A 388 -20.52 -5.30 9.93
N SER A 389 -19.76 -5.92 10.82
CA SER A 389 -19.01 -7.15 10.58
C SER A 389 -19.94 -8.35 10.65
N TRP A 390 -20.01 -9.15 9.60
CA TRP A 390 -20.82 -10.38 9.57
C TRP A 390 -20.00 -11.51 8.97
N GLY A 391 -19.49 -12.40 9.84
CA GLY A 391 -18.47 -13.38 9.44
C GLY A 391 -17.23 -12.69 8.85
N LYS A 392 -16.88 -13.05 7.60
CA LYS A 392 -15.78 -12.44 6.84
C LYS A 392 -16.16 -11.13 6.12
N GLU A 393 -17.45 -10.79 6.07
CA GLU A 393 -17.94 -9.59 5.38
C GLU A 393 -17.96 -8.34 6.26
N ARG A 394 -17.96 -7.19 5.59
CA ARG A 394 -18.11 -5.86 6.17
C ARG A 394 -19.20 -5.13 5.39
N ILE A 395 -20.30 -4.82 6.06
CA ILE A 395 -21.44 -4.10 5.51
C ILE A 395 -21.32 -2.65 5.96
N HIS A 396 -21.29 -1.73 5.00
CA HIS A 396 -21.23 -0.29 5.25
C HIS A 396 -22.65 0.27 5.20
N LEU A 397 -23.06 0.97 6.26
CA LEU A 397 -24.38 1.57 6.38
C LEU A 397 -24.25 3.07 6.56
N ASP A 398 -24.63 3.83 5.54
CA ASP A 398 -24.64 5.29 5.56
C ASP A 398 -25.79 5.86 6.39
N PHE A 399 -25.58 7.01 7.01
CA PHE A 399 -26.57 7.78 7.75
C PHE A 399 -26.64 9.19 7.21
N GLU A 400 -27.80 9.82 7.36
CA GLU A 400 -27.97 11.23 6.98
C GLU A 400 -27.20 12.12 7.95
N LEU A 401 -26.79 13.29 7.47
CA LEU A 401 -25.99 14.23 8.26
C LEU A 401 -26.79 14.83 9.44
N GLN A 402 -28.11 15.00 9.30
CA GLN A 402 -29.02 15.56 10.31
C GLN A 402 -30.44 15.02 10.11
N GLY A 403 -31.27 15.00 11.16
CA GLY A 403 -32.68 14.60 11.11
C GLY A 403 -32.95 13.15 11.53
N ALA A 404 -34.14 12.64 11.21
CA ALA A 404 -34.61 11.32 11.66
C ALA A 404 -33.80 10.14 11.07
N GLY A 405 -33.08 10.35 9.96
CA GLY A 405 -32.16 9.37 9.36
C GLY A 405 -30.71 9.46 9.86
N SER A 406 -30.43 10.35 10.81
CA SER A 406 -29.09 10.49 11.41
C SER A 406 -28.77 9.33 12.36
N LEU A 407 -27.48 9.13 12.60
CA LEU A 407 -27.00 8.05 13.47
C LEU A 407 -27.53 8.17 14.90
N GLU A 408 -27.59 9.40 15.42
CA GLU A 408 -28.01 9.68 16.80
C GLU A 408 -29.50 9.42 17.00
N GLU A 409 -30.31 9.64 15.97
CA GLU A 409 -31.77 9.50 16.00
C GLU A 409 -32.27 8.11 15.61
N THR A 410 -31.44 7.31 14.92
CA THR A 410 -31.81 5.96 14.51
C THR A 410 -31.88 5.02 15.72
N THR A 411 -32.93 4.20 15.81
CA THR A 411 -33.10 3.17 16.83
C THR A 411 -32.44 1.84 16.45
N LEU A 412 -32.17 0.99 17.44
CA LEU A 412 -31.69 -0.37 17.20
C LEU A 412 -32.64 -1.19 16.31
N LYS A 413 -33.95 -1.03 16.47
CA LYS A 413 -34.94 -1.68 15.59
C LYS A 413 -34.75 -1.28 14.12
N GLN A 414 -34.63 0.01 13.85
CA GLN A 414 -34.42 0.53 12.50
C GLN A 414 -33.10 0.05 11.90
N LEU A 415 -32.02 -0.02 12.70
CA LEU A 415 -30.75 -0.61 12.26
C LEU A 415 -30.91 -2.09 11.88
N LYS A 416 -31.59 -2.89 12.71
CA LYS A 416 -31.86 -4.31 12.41
C LYS A 416 -32.74 -4.50 11.18
N GLU A 417 -33.71 -3.62 10.95
CA GLU A 417 -34.55 -3.63 9.74
C GLU A 417 -33.75 -3.28 8.49
N ARG A 418 -32.83 -2.30 8.56
CA ARG A 418 -31.87 -2.00 7.48
C ARG A 418 -30.98 -3.21 7.19
N LEU A 419 -30.43 -3.82 8.23
CA LEU A 419 -29.62 -5.03 8.09
C LEU A 419 -30.40 -6.21 7.54
N LYS A 420 -31.68 -6.37 7.86
CA LYS A 420 -32.54 -7.42 7.26
C LYS A 420 -32.64 -7.24 5.74
N LYS A 421 -32.74 -6.01 5.24
CA LYS A 421 -32.80 -5.74 3.79
C LYS A 421 -31.49 -6.09 3.09
N VAL A 422 -30.35 -5.89 3.74
CA VAL A 422 -29.01 -6.15 3.17
C VAL A 422 -28.60 -7.61 3.31
N THR A 423 -28.82 -8.21 4.49
CA THR A 423 -28.34 -9.55 4.84
C THR A 423 -29.37 -10.66 4.61
N GLY A 424 -30.64 -10.30 4.46
CA GLY A 424 -31.76 -11.26 4.47
C GLY A 424 -32.07 -11.87 5.83
N VAL A 425 -31.27 -11.61 6.88
CA VAL A 425 -31.46 -12.19 8.22
C VAL A 425 -32.67 -11.55 8.90
N PRO A 426 -33.67 -12.34 9.37
CA PRO A 426 -34.81 -11.80 10.10
C PRO A 426 -34.37 -11.05 11.36
N VAL A 427 -35.03 -9.93 11.70
CA VAL A 427 -34.70 -9.08 12.88
C VAL A 427 -34.57 -9.90 14.17
N ASN A 428 -35.42 -10.91 14.37
CA ASN A 428 -35.42 -11.78 15.55
C ASN A 428 -34.20 -12.72 15.61
N GLY A 429 -33.57 -13.00 14.47
CA GLY A 429 -32.34 -13.78 14.37
C GLY A 429 -31.07 -12.93 14.37
N GLN A 430 -31.16 -11.61 14.54
CA GLN A 430 -30.01 -10.72 14.56
C GLN A 430 -29.56 -10.41 15.98
N LYS A 431 -28.35 -10.84 16.34
CA LYS A 431 -27.65 -10.47 17.57
C LYS A 431 -26.51 -9.50 17.23
N LEU A 432 -26.67 -8.23 17.57
CA LEU A 432 -25.67 -7.18 17.35
C LEU A 432 -24.80 -6.99 18.59
N VAL A 433 -23.49 -6.92 18.40
CA VAL A 433 -22.50 -6.77 19.46
C VAL A 433 -21.61 -5.56 19.16
N PHE A 434 -21.55 -4.61 20.08
CA PHE A 434 -20.69 -3.43 20.00
C PHE A 434 -19.83 -3.35 21.26
N SER A 435 -18.51 -3.16 21.09
CA SER A 435 -17.54 -3.14 22.21
C SER A 435 -17.67 -4.33 23.18
N GLY A 436 -17.89 -5.54 22.65
CA GLY A 436 -18.06 -6.76 23.45
C GLY A 436 -19.44 -6.93 24.12
N ALA A 437 -20.31 -5.92 24.07
CA ALA A 437 -21.64 -5.96 24.67
C ALA A 437 -22.75 -6.22 23.62
N VAL A 438 -23.73 -7.06 23.99
CA VAL A 438 -24.88 -7.35 23.12
C VAL A 438 -25.91 -6.23 23.22
N MET A 439 -26.27 -5.65 22.08
CA MET A 439 -27.32 -4.63 21.96
C MET A 439 -28.70 -5.32 21.99
N LYS A 440 -29.45 -5.17 23.09
CA LYS A 440 -30.69 -5.91 23.35
C LYS A 440 -31.96 -5.09 23.18
N ASP A 441 -31.99 -3.82 23.62
CA ASP A 441 -33.20 -3.00 23.60
C ASP A 441 -33.42 -2.36 22.22
N ASN A 442 -34.46 -2.83 21.52
CA ASN A 442 -34.77 -2.40 20.16
C ASN A 442 -35.32 -0.96 20.09
N THR A 443 -35.76 -0.37 21.21
CA THR A 443 -36.34 0.98 21.26
C THR A 443 -35.30 2.08 21.47
N VAL A 444 -34.10 1.69 21.93
CA VAL A 444 -33.02 2.63 22.25
C VAL A 444 -32.33 3.10 20.98
N LYS A 445 -31.96 4.39 20.97
CA LYS A 445 -31.22 5.04 19.89
C LYS A 445 -29.78 4.54 19.84
N LEU A 446 -29.19 4.49 18.65
CA LEU A 446 -27.83 3.97 18.44
C LEU A 446 -26.78 4.76 19.24
N GLY A 447 -26.91 6.09 19.29
CA GLY A 447 -26.01 6.94 20.07
C GLY A 447 -25.95 6.56 21.56
N SER A 448 -27.05 6.09 22.15
CA SER A 448 -27.10 5.65 23.55
C SER A 448 -26.32 4.36 23.82
N PHE A 449 -26.00 3.57 22.79
CA PHE A 449 -25.07 2.43 22.90
C PHE A 449 -23.60 2.84 22.75
N GLY A 450 -23.31 4.14 22.62
CA GLY A 450 -21.95 4.66 22.36
C GLY A 450 -21.52 4.54 20.90
N LEU A 451 -22.47 4.41 19.97
CA LEU A 451 -22.19 4.33 18.55
C LEU A 451 -21.94 5.73 17.98
N HIS A 452 -20.77 5.91 17.38
CA HIS A 452 -20.37 7.11 16.64
C HIS A 452 -20.11 6.76 15.16
N PRO A 453 -20.00 7.74 14.25
CA PRO A 453 -19.61 7.47 12.87
C PRO A 453 -18.33 6.61 12.81
N PHE A 454 -18.32 5.67 11.88
CA PHE A 454 -17.30 4.63 11.64
C PHE A 454 -17.19 3.54 12.72
N SER A 455 -18.16 3.45 13.64
CA SER A 455 -18.23 2.37 14.63
C SER A 455 -18.30 0.99 13.97
N LYS A 456 -17.64 0.01 14.57
CA LYS A 456 -17.66 -1.39 14.14
C LYS A 456 -18.57 -2.23 15.04
N ILE A 457 -19.63 -2.79 14.46
CA ILE A 457 -20.58 -3.67 15.17
C ILE A 457 -20.44 -5.08 14.59
N LEU A 458 -20.52 -6.12 15.42
CA LEU A 458 -20.55 -7.51 14.98
C LEU A 458 -22.01 -8.00 14.91
N LEU A 459 -22.41 -8.54 13.77
CA LEU A 459 -23.68 -9.25 13.58
C LEU A 459 -23.45 -10.77 13.73
N ILE A 460 -24.14 -11.36 14.69
CA ILE A 460 -24.21 -12.80 14.92
C ILE A 460 -25.63 -13.25 14.60
N VAL A 461 -25.76 -14.28 13.75
CA VAL A 461 -27.07 -14.81 13.37
C VAL A 461 -27.45 -15.94 14.31
N GLN A 462 -28.62 -15.81 14.94
CA GLN A 462 -29.26 -16.87 15.71
C GLN A 462 -30.37 -17.46 14.84
N THR A 463 -30.15 -18.65 14.27
CA THR A 463 -31.21 -19.41 13.61
C THR A 463 -31.26 -20.85 14.11
N THR A 464 -32.49 -21.33 14.18
CA THR A 464 -32.92 -22.68 14.57
C THR A 464 -32.51 -23.79 13.60
N THR A 465 -31.61 -23.55 12.63
CA THR A 465 -31.13 -24.53 11.63
C THR A 465 -29.60 -24.65 11.50
N GLY A 466 -28.83 -24.04 12.40
CA GLY A 466 -27.55 -24.60 12.87
C GLY A 466 -26.33 -24.74 11.94
N SER A 467 -26.35 -24.44 10.63
CA SER A 467 -25.13 -24.57 9.78
C SER A 467 -24.68 -23.28 9.08
N PRO A 468 -23.49 -22.74 9.42
CA PRO A 468 -22.83 -21.68 8.66
C PRO A 468 -22.59 -22.01 7.18
N GLU A 469 -22.54 -23.30 6.82
CA GLU A 469 -22.27 -23.76 5.45
C GLU A 469 -23.49 -23.59 4.53
N GLU A 470 -24.70 -23.88 5.02
CA GLU A 470 -25.94 -23.64 4.27
C GLU A 470 -26.10 -22.15 3.95
N HIS A 471 -25.72 -21.30 4.90
CA HIS A 471 -25.78 -19.85 4.72
C HIS A 471 -24.77 -19.34 3.68
N ALA A 472 -23.55 -19.90 3.67
CA ALA A 472 -22.55 -19.56 2.65
C ALA A 472 -23.01 -19.94 1.24
N LEU A 473 -23.71 -21.07 1.07
CA LEU A 473 -24.28 -21.49 -0.20
C LEU A 473 -25.41 -20.55 -0.67
N ILE A 474 -26.34 -20.19 0.23
CA ILE A 474 -27.41 -19.23 -0.07
C ILE A 474 -26.84 -17.89 -0.55
N LYS A 475 -25.76 -17.45 0.09
CA LYS A 475 -25.10 -16.21 -0.28
C LYS A 475 -24.44 -16.30 -1.67
N ARG A 476 -23.69 -17.36 -1.96
CA ARG A 476 -23.08 -17.59 -3.29
C ARG A 476 -24.13 -17.63 -4.41
N ILE A 477 -25.28 -18.26 -4.17
CA ILE A 477 -26.41 -18.28 -5.11
C ILE A 477 -26.94 -16.85 -5.33
N SER A 478 -27.09 -16.07 -4.24
CA SER A 478 -27.64 -14.72 -4.31
C SER A 478 -26.70 -13.74 -5.03
N GLU A 479 -25.38 -13.86 -4.83
CA GLU A 479 -24.37 -13.06 -5.53
C GLU A 479 -24.35 -13.35 -7.04
N SER A 480 -24.53 -14.61 -7.45
CA SER A 480 -24.61 -14.97 -8.87
C SER A 480 -25.80 -14.29 -9.55
N ILE A 481 -26.98 -14.30 -8.92
CA ILE A 481 -28.18 -13.63 -9.44
C ILE A 481 -28.00 -12.10 -9.44
N GLU A 482 -27.38 -11.52 -8.42
CA GLU A 482 -27.27 -10.06 -8.34
C GLU A 482 -26.33 -9.53 -9.44
N LYS A 483 -25.30 -10.29 -9.80
CA LYS A 483 -24.44 -9.99 -10.96
C LYS A 483 -25.22 -10.01 -12.27
N THR A 484 -26.11 -10.99 -12.46
CA THR A 484 -27.04 -11.05 -13.58
C THR A 484 -28.00 -9.87 -13.58
N ARG A 485 -28.59 -9.52 -12.43
CA ARG A 485 -29.52 -8.41 -12.27
C ARG A 485 -28.88 -7.06 -12.64
N THR A 486 -27.71 -6.77 -12.07
CA THR A 486 -27.05 -5.48 -12.22
C THR A 486 -26.44 -5.26 -13.61
N LYS A 487 -25.92 -6.32 -14.23
CA LYS A 487 -25.23 -6.20 -15.52
C LYS A 487 -26.12 -6.49 -16.72
N LEU A 488 -26.95 -7.53 -16.65
CA LEU A 488 -27.68 -8.04 -17.83
C LEU A 488 -29.06 -7.41 -17.99
N ILE A 489 -29.77 -7.02 -16.92
CA ILE A 489 -31.09 -6.39 -17.06
C ILE A 489 -31.03 -5.08 -17.86
N PRO A 490 -30.10 -4.14 -17.58
CA PRO A 490 -30.02 -2.92 -18.40
C PRO A 490 -29.73 -3.20 -19.88
N GLN A 491 -29.00 -4.29 -20.17
CA GLN A 491 -28.72 -4.72 -21.55
C GLN A 491 -29.96 -5.32 -22.22
N ILE A 492 -30.75 -6.11 -21.48
CA ILE A 492 -32.04 -6.64 -21.96
C ILE A 492 -33.01 -5.49 -22.26
N GLU A 493 -33.13 -4.51 -21.35
CA GLU A 493 -33.99 -3.33 -21.56
C GLU A 493 -33.52 -2.50 -22.76
N SER A 494 -32.21 -2.26 -22.89
CA SER A 494 -31.63 -1.57 -24.05
C SER A 494 -31.87 -2.33 -25.36
N PHE A 495 -31.81 -3.66 -25.32
CA PHE A 495 -32.09 -4.53 -26.46
C PHE A 495 -33.56 -4.46 -26.87
N GLU A 496 -34.49 -4.49 -25.92
CA GLU A 496 -35.93 -4.31 -26.15
C GLU A 496 -36.26 -2.94 -26.78
N ILE A 497 -35.63 -1.87 -26.29
CA ILE A 497 -35.77 -0.53 -26.85
C ILE A 497 -35.24 -0.48 -28.28
N SER A 498 -34.08 -1.10 -28.54
CA SER A 498 -33.46 -1.13 -29.86
C SER A 498 -34.32 -1.87 -30.88
N ILE A 499 -34.93 -3.00 -30.48
CA ILE A 499 -35.88 -3.74 -31.33
C ILE A 499 -37.16 -2.93 -31.57
N SER A 500 -37.72 -2.30 -30.54
CA SER A 500 -38.91 -1.47 -30.68
C SER A 500 -38.68 -0.28 -31.62
N SER A 501 -37.52 0.38 -31.50
CA SER A 501 -37.11 1.47 -32.40
C SER A 501 -36.99 0.97 -33.84
N PHE A 502 -36.31 -0.16 -34.05
CA PHE A 502 -36.14 -0.78 -35.36
C PHE A 502 -37.47 -1.14 -36.03
N LEU A 503 -38.46 -1.63 -35.27
CA LEU A 503 -39.80 -1.96 -35.79
C LEU A 503 -40.65 -0.71 -36.11
N SER A 504 -40.31 0.45 -35.54
CA SER A 504 -41.05 1.71 -35.72
C SER A 504 -40.55 2.57 -36.88
N GLU A 505 -39.32 2.36 -37.35
CA GLU A 505 -38.73 3.09 -38.48
C GLU A 505 -39.15 2.46 -39.82
N GLN A 506 -39.97 3.18 -40.60
CA GLN A 506 -40.52 2.68 -41.87
C GLN A 506 -39.71 3.04 -43.14
N ASP A 507 -38.57 3.72 -43.03
CA ASP A 507 -37.89 4.35 -44.20
C ASP A 507 -36.36 4.16 -44.25
N ASN A 508 -35.86 2.99 -43.83
CA ASN A 508 -34.43 2.66 -44.00
C ASN A 508 -34.19 1.88 -45.29
N ASP A 509 -33.14 2.22 -46.04
CA ASP A 509 -32.67 1.44 -47.20
C ASP A 509 -32.28 0.01 -46.75
N LYS A 510 -32.39 -0.95 -47.66
CA LYS A 510 -32.31 -2.39 -47.39
C LYS A 510 -30.97 -2.80 -46.76
N ASP A 511 -29.87 -2.22 -47.23
CA ASP A 511 -28.51 -2.53 -46.77
C ASP A 511 -28.28 -2.07 -45.31
N THR A 512 -28.83 -0.91 -44.96
CA THR A 512 -28.83 -0.37 -43.59
C THR A 512 -29.69 -1.23 -42.66
N THR A 513 -30.84 -1.69 -43.15
CA THR A 513 -31.78 -2.54 -42.41
C THR A 513 -31.16 -3.90 -42.07
N ASP A 514 -30.49 -4.54 -43.04
CA ASP A 514 -29.82 -5.83 -42.85
C ASP A 514 -28.63 -5.71 -41.88
N THR A 515 -27.88 -4.61 -41.95
CA THR A 515 -26.77 -4.32 -41.02
C THR A 515 -27.26 -4.14 -39.57
N ILE A 516 -28.34 -3.40 -39.35
CA ILE A 516 -28.93 -3.20 -38.01
C ILE A 516 -29.49 -4.52 -37.48
N LYS A 517 -30.17 -5.30 -38.33
CA LYS A 517 -30.69 -6.63 -37.95
C LYS A 517 -29.57 -7.59 -37.54
N SER A 518 -28.43 -7.60 -38.23
CA SER A 518 -27.26 -8.40 -37.85
C SER A 518 -26.74 -8.03 -36.46
N LYS A 519 -26.59 -6.72 -36.18
CA LYS A 519 -26.14 -6.24 -34.86
C LYS A 519 -27.10 -6.60 -33.72
N LEU A 520 -28.41 -6.57 -33.98
CA LEU A 520 -29.41 -6.99 -32.99
C LEU A 520 -29.33 -8.50 -32.73
N VAL A 521 -29.09 -9.33 -33.76
CA VAL A 521 -28.90 -10.77 -33.59
C VAL A 521 -27.60 -11.08 -32.81
N GLU A 522 -26.52 -10.37 -33.06
CA GLU A 522 -25.28 -10.49 -32.28
C GLU A 522 -25.49 -10.11 -30.81
N THR A 523 -26.23 -9.02 -30.56
CA THR A 523 -26.58 -8.57 -29.21
C THR A 523 -27.44 -9.61 -28.48
N HIS A 524 -28.41 -10.21 -29.18
CA HIS A 524 -29.20 -11.34 -28.67
C HIS A 524 -28.30 -12.50 -28.22
N HIS A 525 -27.41 -12.96 -29.10
CA HIS A 525 -26.51 -14.08 -28.78
C HIS A 525 -25.63 -13.79 -27.57
N TYR A 526 -25.09 -12.56 -27.47
CA TYR A 526 -24.28 -12.15 -26.33
C TYR A 526 -25.06 -12.21 -25.00
N ILE A 527 -26.30 -11.70 -24.98
CA ILE A 527 -27.13 -11.69 -23.77
C ILE A 527 -27.51 -13.12 -23.36
N VAL A 528 -27.92 -13.96 -24.32
CA VAL A 528 -28.29 -15.36 -24.05
C VAL A 528 -27.08 -16.15 -23.57
N GLU A 529 -25.91 -15.99 -24.19
CA GLU A 529 -24.67 -16.65 -23.75
C GLU A 529 -24.34 -16.27 -22.30
N ALA A 530 -24.45 -14.99 -21.94
CA ALA A 530 -24.18 -14.54 -20.57
C ALA A 530 -25.21 -15.08 -19.55
N LEU A 531 -26.48 -15.22 -19.93
CA LEU A 531 -27.51 -15.87 -19.11
C LEU A 531 -27.26 -17.38 -18.96
N MET A 532 -26.83 -18.06 -20.02
CA MET A 532 -26.46 -19.48 -19.97
C MET A 532 -25.25 -19.72 -19.05
N GLN A 533 -24.25 -18.84 -19.09
CA GLN A 533 -23.13 -18.89 -18.14
C GLN A 533 -23.62 -18.73 -16.69
N THR A 534 -24.64 -17.90 -16.45
CA THR A 534 -25.26 -17.79 -15.13
C THR A 534 -25.89 -19.11 -14.71
N LEU A 535 -26.65 -19.78 -15.58
CA LEU A 535 -27.23 -21.09 -15.30
C LEU A 535 -26.16 -22.14 -14.95
N LEU A 536 -25.07 -22.21 -15.72
CA LEU A 536 -23.95 -23.11 -15.44
C LEU A 536 -23.35 -22.85 -14.06
N THR A 537 -23.18 -21.59 -13.67
CA THR A 537 -22.67 -21.26 -12.32
C THR A 537 -23.64 -21.65 -11.20
N LEU A 538 -24.94 -21.58 -11.44
CA LEU A 538 -25.97 -21.99 -10.49
C LEU A 538 -26.04 -23.52 -10.36
N ASP A 539 -25.83 -24.24 -11.47
CA ASP A 539 -25.77 -25.70 -11.48
C ASP A 539 -24.53 -26.25 -10.77
N ASP A 540 -23.39 -25.56 -10.88
CA ASP A 540 -22.15 -25.89 -10.16
C ASP A 540 -22.28 -25.73 -8.62
N VAL A 541 -23.30 -25.04 -8.12
CA VAL A 541 -23.56 -24.95 -6.67
C VAL A 541 -24.21 -26.23 -6.15
N ALA A 542 -23.37 -27.19 -5.74
CA ALA A 542 -23.79 -28.40 -5.04
C ALA A 542 -24.47 -28.05 -3.70
N CYS A 543 -25.76 -28.33 -3.59
CA CYS A 543 -26.54 -28.13 -2.37
C CYS A 543 -26.91 -29.51 -1.77
N PRO A 544 -26.31 -29.91 -0.65
CA PRO A 544 -26.65 -31.15 0.06
C PRO A 544 -28.15 -31.31 0.36
N PRO A 545 -28.68 -32.55 0.43
CA PRO A 545 -30.10 -32.82 0.69
C PRO A 545 -30.65 -32.13 1.94
N GLU A 546 -29.84 -32.06 3.01
CA GLU A 546 -30.11 -31.47 4.32
C GLU A 546 -30.21 -29.94 4.31
N PHE A 547 -29.73 -29.27 3.26
CA PHE A 547 -29.76 -27.80 3.13
C PHE A 547 -30.97 -27.34 2.30
N GLU A 548 -32.16 -27.50 2.88
CA GLU A 548 -33.44 -27.20 2.23
C GLU A 548 -33.56 -25.75 1.77
N ALA A 549 -33.03 -24.79 2.53
CA ALA A 549 -33.13 -23.36 2.22
C ALA A 549 -32.20 -22.99 1.05
N ALA A 550 -30.98 -23.53 1.01
CA ALA A 550 -30.07 -23.37 -0.13
C ALA A 550 -30.65 -23.99 -1.40
N ARG A 551 -31.20 -25.21 -1.30
CA ARG A 551 -31.86 -25.89 -2.43
C ARG A 551 -33.08 -25.13 -2.95
N LYS A 552 -33.90 -24.56 -2.07
CA LYS A 552 -35.03 -23.72 -2.46
C LYS A 552 -34.54 -22.47 -3.20
N LYS A 553 -33.54 -21.78 -2.66
CA LYS A 553 -32.97 -20.57 -3.25
C LYS A 553 -32.36 -20.83 -4.64
N ARG A 554 -31.63 -21.95 -4.81
CA ARG A 554 -31.06 -22.36 -6.11
C ARG A 554 -32.14 -22.58 -7.15
N ARG A 555 -33.24 -23.26 -6.80
CA ARG A 555 -34.37 -23.48 -7.72
C ARG A 555 -35.04 -22.17 -8.16
N GLU A 556 -35.24 -21.24 -7.22
CA GLU A 556 -35.77 -19.91 -7.53
C GLU A 556 -34.83 -19.12 -8.46
N ALA A 557 -33.52 -19.23 -8.24
CA ALA A 557 -32.48 -18.60 -9.07
C ALA A 557 -32.50 -19.12 -10.51
N VAL A 558 -32.48 -20.43 -10.68
CA VAL A 558 -32.51 -21.10 -11.99
C VAL A 558 -33.76 -20.71 -12.75
N LYS A 559 -34.93 -20.76 -12.09
CA LYS A 559 -36.19 -20.34 -12.70
C LYS A 559 -36.14 -18.88 -13.17
N TYR A 560 -35.64 -17.98 -12.32
CA TYR A 560 -35.53 -16.56 -12.65
C TYR A 560 -34.63 -16.32 -13.87
N THR A 561 -33.48 -16.99 -13.96
CA THR A 561 -32.58 -16.86 -15.11
C THR A 561 -33.19 -17.44 -16.38
N GLN A 562 -33.92 -18.56 -16.28
CA GLN A 562 -34.65 -19.13 -17.42
C GLN A 562 -35.74 -18.18 -17.92
N ASP A 563 -36.52 -17.58 -17.02
CA ASP A 563 -37.56 -16.60 -17.37
C ASP A 563 -36.95 -15.38 -18.12
N LEU A 564 -35.70 -15.00 -17.85
CA LEU A 564 -35.00 -13.94 -18.56
C LEU A 564 -34.53 -14.36 -19.97
N ILE A 565 -34.11 -15.61 -20.14
CA ILE A 565 -33.76 -16.15 -21.47
C ILE A 565 -35.02 -16.15 -22.33
N ASP A 566 -36.12 -16.69 -21.80
CA ASP A 566 -37.40 -16.74 -22.49
C ASP A 566 -37.88 -15.33 -22.88
N ARG A 567 -37.71 -14.33 -22.00
CA ARG A 567 -38.02 -12.93 -22.29
C ARG A 567 -37.22 -12.39 -23.49
N VAL A 568 -35.92 -12.64 -23.53
CA VAL A 568 -35.03 -12.17 -24.61
C VAL A 568 -35.32 -12.86 -25.94
N ASP A 569 -35.63 -14.16 -25.90
CA ASP A 569 -36.00 -14.93 -27.08
C ASP A 569 -37.33 -14.46 -27.69
N VAL A 570 -38.36 -14.21 -26.86
CA VAL A 570 -39.64 -13.65 -27.31
C VAL A 570 -39.46 -12.30 -28.02
N VAL A 571 -38.57 -11.44 -27.51
CA VAL A 571 -38.29 -10.14 -28.12
C VAL A 571 -37.57 -10.32 -29.47
N LYS A 572 -36.64 -11.27 -29.58
CA LYS A 572 -35.96 -11.61 -30.85
C LYS A 572 -36.93 -12.15 -31.90
N GLU A 573 -37.93 -12.95 -31.52
CA GLU A 573 -38.93 -13.48 -32.47
C GLU A 573 -39.68 -12.37 -33.23
N GLN A 574 -39.81 -11.18 -32.64
CA GLN A 574 -40.41 -10.01 -33.29
C GLN A 574 -39.58 -9.53 -34.52
N LEU A 575 -38.27 -9.76 -34.54
CA LEU A 575 -37.40 -9.48 -35.69
C LEU A 575 -37.58 -10.50 -36.84
N GLN A 576 -38.11 -11.69 -36.54
CA GLN A 576 -38.34 -12.73 -37.55
C GLN A 576 -39.71 -12.57 -38.21
N SER A 577 -40.74 -12.16 -37.46
CA SER A 577 -42.09 -11.95 -37.97
C SER A 577 -42.24 -10.73 -38.89
N SER A 578 -41.39 -9.69 -38.73
CA SER A 578 -41.34 -8.54 -39.65
C SER A 578 -40.84 -8.90 -41.06
N SER A 579 -40.02 -9.95 -41.19
CA SER A 579 -39.55 -10.49 -42.49
C SER A 579 -40.67 -11.16 -43.30
N SER A 580 -41.72 -11.66 -42.65
CA SER A 580 -42.83 -12.38 -43.32
C SER A 580 -43.89 -11.44 -43.89
N ILE A 581 -43.96 -10.19 -43.43
CA ILE A 581 -44.95 -9.21 -43.90
C ILE A 581 -44.50 -8.53 -45.20
N ASN A 582 -43.19 -8.36 -45.42
CA ASN A 582 -42.67 -7.72 -46.64
C ASN A 582 -42.60 -8.64 -47.87
N ASN A 583 -42.70 -9.98 -47.72
CA ASN A 583 -42.72 -10.91 -48.85
C ASN A 583 -44.12 -11.17 -49.44
N ASN A 584 -45.20 -10.67 -48.82
CA ASN A 584 -46.59 -10.90 -49.27
C ASN A 584 -47.23 -9.73 -50.07
N LYS A 585 -46.45 -8.69 -50.42
CA LYS A 585 -46.92 -7.60 -51.32
C LYS A 585 -46.55 -7.78 -52.79
N GLY A 586 -46.01 -8.94 -53.17
CA GLY A 586 -45.53 -9.24 -54.53
C GLY A 586 -46.20 -10.46 -55.17
N SER A 587 -47.53 -10.53 -55.18
CA SER A 587 -48.26 -11.48 -56.04
C SER A 587 -49.67 -10.99 -56.34
N SER A 588 -49.80 -10.13 -57.34
CA SER A 588 -51.04 -9.91 -58.08
C SER A 588 -51.31 -11.11 -58.99
N PRO A 589 -52.48 -11.76 -58.96
CA PRO A 589 -52.83 -12.75 -59.97
C PRO A 589 -53.24 -12.04 -61.27
N SER A 590 -52.65 -12.47 -62.37
CA SER A 590 -52.97 -12.06 -63.73
C SER A 590 -54.44 -12.36 -64.08
N SER A 591 -55.12 -11.34 -64.59
CA SER A 591 -56.05 -11.46 -65.71
C SER A 591 -55.33 -11.10 -67.00
#